data_AF-A0A257SHA4-F1
#
_entry.id   AF-A0A257SHA4-F1
#
_cell.length_a   1.000
_cell.length_b   1.000
_cell.length_c   1.000
_cell.angle_alpha   90.00
_cell.angle_beta   90.00
_cell.angle_gamma   90.00
#
_symmetry.space_group_name_H-M   'P 1'
#
loop_
_entity.id
_entity.type
_entity.pdbx_description
1 polymer ?
#
loop_
_entity_poly.entity_id
_entity_poly.type
_entity_poly.pdbx_seq_one_letter_code
_entity_poly.pdbx_strand_id
1 'polypeptide(L)'
;MKMHYLDFEQAVAELEGKVEELRALNQPGIEDEIKRLESKARKELQRIYGKLGAWQTVQVARHPQRPYTLDYVEALFTEVQVLAGDRVFADDHAIVGGLARFADIPI
;
A
#
# COMPACT_ATOMS: atom_id res chain seq x y z
N MET A 1 -6.30 -10.54 -3.39
CA MET A 1 -6.05 -9.85 -2.10
C MET A 1 -7.21 -8.88 -1.90
N LYS A 2 -7.97 -8.92 -0.80
CA LYS A 2 -9.11 -8.01 -0.60
C LYS A 2 -8.57 -6.59 -0.42
N MET A 3 -9.03 -5.62 -1.23
CA MET A 3 -8.80 -4.21 -0.94
C MET A 3 -9.48 -3.88 0.38
N HIS A 4 -8.71 -3.38 1.35
CA HIS A 4 -9.26 -2.89 2.61
C HIS A 4 -9.41 -1.38 2.47
N TYR A 5 -10.62 -0.86 2.58
CA TYR A 5 -10.88 0.57 2.51
C TYR A 5 -11.12 1.13 3.91
N LEU A 6 -10.63 2.34 4.16
CA LEU A 6 -10.95 3.09 5.37
C LEU A 6 -12.31 3.80 5.21
N ASP A 7 -12.96 4.13 6.33
CA ASP A 7 -14.31 4.71 6.31
C ASP A 7 -14.40 5.99 5.47
N PHE A 8 -13.35 6.81 5.48
CA PHE A 8 -13.30 8.05 4.71
C PHE A 8 -12.97 7.85 3.22
N GLU A 9 -12.67 6.62 2.80
CA GLU A 9 -12.39 6.25 1.41
C GLU A 9 -13.60 5.61 0.70
N GLN A 10 -14.74 5.46 1.38
CA GLN A 10 -15.94 4.82 0.82
C GLN A 10 -16.35 5.41 -0.54
N ALA A 11 -16.28 6.73 -0.70
CA ALA A 11 -16.60 7.38 -1.98
C ALA A 11 -15.67 6.95 -3.13
N VAL A 12 -14.40 6.63 -2.83
CA VAL A 12 -13.44 6.10 -3.80
C VAL A 12 -13.73 4.61 -4.05
N ALA A 13 -14.00 3.84 -2.99
CA ALA A 13 -14.34 2.42 -3.09
C ALA A 13 -15.57 2.18 -3.98
N GLU A 14 -16.60 3.04 -3.89
CA GLU A 14 -17.77 2.98 -4.76
C GLU A 14 -17.44 3.28 -6.23
N LEU A 15 -16.54 4.24 -6.49
CA LEU A 15 -16.11 4.56 -7.85
C LEU A 15 -15.28 3.42 -8.46
N GLU A 16 -14.36 2.84 -7.68
CA GLU A 16 -13.56 1.70 -8.11
C GLU A 16 -14.42 0.43 -8.29
N GLY A 17 -15.41 0.21 -7.43
CA GLY A 17 -16.39 -0.87 -7.59
C GLY A 17 -17.16 -0.75 -8.91
N LYS A 18 -17.63 0.45 -9.27
CA LYS A 18 -18.27 0.71 -10.57
C LYS A 18 -17.33 0.48 -11.74
N VAL A 19 -16.06 0.86 -11.61
CA VAL A 19 -15.05 0.59 -12.65
C VAL A 19 -14.88 -0.91 -12.84
N GLU A 20 -14.82 -1.68 -11.76
CA GLU A 20 -14.66 -3.14 -11.84
C GLU A 20 -15.89 -3.83 -12.44
N GLU A 21 -17.10 -3.38 -12.09
CA GLU A 21 -18.35 -3.86 -12.70
C GLU A 21 -18.37 -3.60 -14.21
N LEU A 22 -18.01 -2.38 -14.64
CA LEU A 22 -17.93 -2.04 -16.07
C LEU A 22 -16.88 -2.87 -16.79
N ARG A 23 -15.70 -3.08 -16.19
CA ARG A 23 -14.65 -3.95 -16.76
C ARG A 23 -15.15 -5.40 -16.91
N ALA A 24 -15.95 -5.90 -15.96
CA ALA A 24 -16.50 -7.25 -16.02
C ALA A 24 -17.56 -7.43 -17.12
N LEU A 25 -18.30 -6.38 -17.47
CA LEU A 25 -19.30 -6.39 -18.56
C LEU A 25 -18.67 -6.56 -19.96
N ASN A 26 -17.40 -6.18 -20.13
CA ASN A 26 -16.59 -6.36 -21.35
C ASN A 26 -17.32 -5.97 -22.66
N GLN A 27 -18.04 -4.85 -22.63
CA GLN A 27 -18.80 -4.32 -23.77
C GLN A 27 -17.95 -3.33 -24.58
N PRO A 28 -18.06 -3.32 -25.93
CA PRO A 28 -17.35 -2.34 -26.75
C PRO A 28 -17.87 -0.92 -26.51
N GLY A 29 -16.96 0.02 -26.25
CA GLY A 29 -17.27 1.46 -26.12
C GLY A 29 -17.36 1.98 -24.68
N ILE A 30 -17.11 1.14 -23.69
CA ILE A 30 -17.09 1.53 -22.27
C ILE A 30 -15.74 2.06 -21.79
N GLU A 31 -14.68 1.94 -22.61
CA GLU A 31 -13.31 2.34 -22.26
C GLU A 31 -13.21 3.82 -21.85
N ASP A 32 -13.93 4.71 -22.53
CA ASP A 32 -13.91 6.14 -22.22
C ASP A 32 -14.65 6.45 -20.92
N GLU A 33 -15.69 5.69 -20.60
CA GLU A 33 -16.41 5.81 -19.33
C GLU A 33 -15.59 5.28 -18.17
N ILE A 34 -14.90 4.15 -18.34
CA ILE A 34 -13.94 3.60 -17.39
C ILE A 34 -12.85 4.63 -17.10
N LYS A 35 -12.20 5.20 -18.12
CA LYS A 35 -11.16 6.23 -17.94
C LYS A 35 -11.68 7.45 -17.19
N ARG A 36 -12.93 7.87 -17.46
CA ARG A 36 -13.55 9.00 -16.78
C ARG A 36 -13.78 8.71 -15.30
N LEU A 37 -14.28 7.51 -14.97
CA LEU A 37 -14.51 7.08 -13.60
C LEU A 37 -13.19 6.90 -12.83
N GLU A 38 -12.17 6.30 -13.43
CA GLU A 38 -10.83 6.17 -12.86
C GLU A 38 -10.19 7.53 -12.58
N SER A 39 -10.30 8.48 -13.53
CA SER A 39 -9.81 9.84 -13.31
C SER A 39 -10.54 10.54 -12.16
N LYS A 40 -11.85 10.30 -12.02
CA LYS A 40 -12.65 10.84 -10.91
C LYS A 40 -12.23 10.22 -9.58
N ALA A 41 -12.06 8.89 -9.52
CA ALA A 41 -11.57 8.18 -8.34
C ALA A 41 -10.21 8.70 -7.90
N ARG A 42 -9.27 8.85 -8.84
CA ARG A 42 -7.92 9.38 -8.57
C ARG A 42 -7.93 10.80 -8.03
N LYS A 43 -8.75 11.69 -8.60
CA LYS A 43 -8.89 13.09 -8.12
C LYS A 43 -9.47 13.13 -6.72
N GLU A 44 -10.46 12.29 -6.45
CA GLU A 44 -11.10 12.22 -5.15
C GLU A 44 -10.14 11.66 -4.08
N LEU A 45 -9.40 10.61 -4.42
CA LEU A 45 -8.34 10.07 -3.57
C LEU A 45 -7.28 11.14 -3.25
N GLN A 46 -6.79 11.89 -4.25
CA GLN A 46 -5.86 13.00 -4.01
C GLN A 46 -6.46 14.08 -3.10
N ARG A 47 -7.74 14.39 -3.25
CA ARG A 47 -8.45 15.38 -2.42
C ARG A 47 -8.54 14.95 -0.96
N ILE A 48 -8.86 13.67 -0.72
CA ILE A 48 -8.97 13.07 0.62
C ILE A 48 -7.59 13.05 1.29
N TYR A 49 -6.59 12.46 0.62
CA TYR A 49 -5.23 12.33 1.17
C TYR A 49 -4.51 13.68 1.31
N GLY A 50 -4.86 14.67 0.51
CA GLY A 50 -4.31 16.03 0.63
C GLY A 50 -4.82 16.81 1.85
N LYS A 51 -5.89 16.35 2.51
CA LYS A 51 -6.52 17.04 3.67
C LYS A 51 -6.88 16.06 4.79
N LEU A 52 -5.97 15.14 5.12
CA LEU A 52 -6.18 14.20 6.23
C LEU A 52 -6.21 14.92 7.59
N GLY A 53 -7.24 14.63 8.37
CA GLY A 53 -7.28 14.97 9.78
C GLY A 53 -6.37 14.07 10.62
N ALA A 54 -6.05 14.49 11.84
CA ALA A 54 -5.13 13.76 12.72
C ALA A 54 -5.52 12.29 12.95
N TRP A 55 -6.81 12.02 13.17
CA TRP A 55 -7.30 10.64 13.34
C TRP A 55 -7.20 9.81 12.06
N GLN A 56 -7.52 10.41 10.90
CA GLN A 56 -7.42 9.74 9.60
C GLN A 56 -5.97 9.35 9.30
N THR A 57 -5.00 10.22 9.61
CA THR A 57 -3.57 9.90 9.50
C THR A 57 -3.17 8.69 10.34
N VAL A 58 -3.69 8.57 11.56
CA VAL A 58 -3.45 7.40 12.43
C VAL A 58 -4.07 6.13 11.81
N GLN A 59 -5.27 6.23 11.24
CA GLN A 59 -5.91 5.10 10.54
C GLN A 59 -5.07 4.63 9.35
N VAL A 60 -4.54 5.55 8.52
CA VAL A 60 -3.62 5.22 7.42
C VAL A 60 -2.34 4.57 7.95
N ALA A 61 -1.76 5.11 9.02
CA ALA A 61 -0.55 4.55 9.63
C ALA A 61 -0.77 3.13 10.20
N ARG A 62 -2.00 2.79 10.57
CA ARG A 62 -2.38 1.47 11.10
C ARG A 62 -3.13 0.62 10.08
N HIS A 63 -3.04 0.97 8.79
CA HIS A 63 -3.73 0.25 7.75
C HIS A 63 -3.30 -1.23 7.71
N PRO A 64 -4.22 -2.22 7.62
CA PRO A 64 -3.86 -3.64 7.64
C PRO A 64 -2.92 -4.06 6.51
N GLN A 65 -2.94 -3.33 5.39
CA GLN A 65 -2.10 -3.57 4.21
C GLN A 65 -0.94 -2.56 4.11
N ARG A 66 -0.61 -1.86 5.20
CA ARG A 66 0.56 -0.98 5.21
C ARG A 66 1.82 -1.84 5.05
N PRO A 67 2.71 -1.55 4.08
CA PRO A 67 3.95 -2.30 3.94
C PRO A 67 4.80 -2.21 5.21
N TYR A 68 5.29 -3.37 5.65
CA TYR A 68 6.18 -3.55 6.78
C TYR A 68 7.64 -3.50 6.34
N THR A 69 8.56 -3.55 7.31
CA THR A 69 10.00 -3.43 7.08
C THR A 69 10.51 -4.40 6.00
N LEU A 70 10.09 -5.67 6.07
CA LEU A 70 10.53 -6.69 5.11
C LEU A 70 10.05 -6.41 3.67
N ASP A 71 8.86 -5.84 3.50
CA ASP A 71 8.35 -5.47 2.18
C ASP A 71 9.26 -4.42 1.51
N TYR A 72 9.76 -3.45 2.29
CA TYR A 72 10.75 -2.48 1.78
C TYR A 72 12.12 -3.11 1.57
N VAL A 73 12.54 -4.02 2.45
CA VAL A 73 13.82 -4.72 2.33
C VAL A 73 13.88 -5.51 1.02
N GLU A 74 12.83 -6.26 0.70
CA GLU A 74 12.72 -7.03 -0.54
C GLU A 74 12.64 -6.14 -1.79
N ALA A 75 11.99 -4.98 -1.70
CA ALA A 75 11.81 -4.08 -2.83
C ALA A 75 13.04 -3.23 -3.15
N LEU A 76 13.87 -2.90 -2.15
CA LEU A 76 14.92 -1.88 -2.28
C LEU A 76 16.35 -2.43 -2.16
N PHE A 77 16.54 -3.58 -1.52
CA PHE A 77 17.88 -4.07 -1.19
C PHE A 77 18.18 -5.41 -1.85
N THR A 78 19.47 -5.67 -2.00
CA THR A 78 20.01 -6.92 -2.54
C THR A 78 21.02 -7.51 -1.55
N GLU A 79 21.36 -8.80 -1.72
CA GLU A 79 22.29 -9.52 -0.83
C GLU A 79 21.94 -9.39 0.66
N VAL A 80 20.64 -9.42 0.98
CA VAL A 80 20.14 -9.24 2.35
C VAL A 80 20.52 -10.44 3.21
N GLN A 81 21.27 -10.19 4.28
CA GLN A 81 21.60 -11.18 5.30
C GLN A 81 21.06 -10.71 6.66
N VAL A 82 19.92 -11.28 7.05
CA VAL A 82 19.31 -11.02 8.37
C VAL A 82 20.17 -11.61 9.47
N LEU A 83 20.42 -10.81 10.51
CA LEU A 83 21.14 -11.20 11.71
C LEU A 83 20.15 -11.36 12.86
N ALA A 84 20.32 -12.43 13.63
CA ALA A 84 19.41 -12.84 14.69
C ALA A 84 20.11 -12.86 16.06
N GLY A 85 19.34 -12.57 17.10
CA GLY A 85 19.73 -12.76 18.50
C GLY A 85 20.47 -11.58 19.14
N ASP A 86 20.17 -11.38 20.42
CA ASP A 86 20.77 -10.37 21.29
C ASP A 86 22.08 -10.83 21.99
N ARG A 87 22.51 -12.08 21.74
CA ARG A 87 23.64 -12.77 22.39
C ARG A 87 23.49 -12.99 23.91
N VAL A 88 22.31 -12.75 24.47
CA VAL A 88 22.04 -12.85 25.91
C VAL A 88 20.90 -13.81 26.20
N PHE A 89 19.79 -13.68 25.48
CA PHE A 89 18.56 -14.41 25.76
C PHE A 89 17.97 -15.06 24.51
N ALA A 90 17.50 -14.27 23.55
CA ALA A 90 16.74 -14.78 22.42
C ALA A 90 16.80 -13.84 21.20
N ASP A 91 16.26 -14.34 20.11
CA ASP A 91 15.95 -13.56 18.92
C ASP A 91 14.53 -13.00 19.02
N ASP A 92 14.38 -11.68 18.88
CA ASP A 92 13.08 -11.00 18.92
C ASP A 92 12.57 -10.77 17.50
N HIS A 93 11.56 -11.54 17.09
CA HIS A 93 10.95 -11.42 15.76
C HIS A 93 10.27 -10.06 15.50
N ALA A 94 10.05 -9.21 16.51
CA ALA A 94 9.54 -7.86 16.30
C ALA A 94 10.61 -6.92 15.71
N ILE A 95 11.89 -7.27 15.81
CA ILE A 95 13.02 -6.50 15.30
C ILE A 95 13.68 -7.31 14.18
N VAL A 96 13.85 -6.69 13.02
CA VAL A 96 14.62 -7.26 11.91
C VAL A 96 15.78 -6.33 11.61
N GLY A 97 16.98 -6.89 11.56
CA GLY A 97 18.21 -6.17 11.22
C GLY A 97 19.18 -7.09 10.51
N GLY A 98 20.11 -6.53 9.75
CA GLY A 98 21.04 -7.30 8.95
C GLY A 98 21.93 -6.44 8.07
N LEU A 99 22.79 -7.12 7.32
CA LEU A 99 23.61 -6.49 6.27
C LEU A 99 22.85 -6.57 4.95
N ALA A 100 22.97 -5.53 4.13
CA ALA A 100 22.37 -5.53 2.81
C ALA A 100 23.15 -4.63 1.84
N ARG A 101 22.75 -4.62 0.57
CA ARG A 101 23.26 -3.69 -0.43
C ARG A 101 22.16 -2.83 -1.00
N PHE A 102 22.40 -1.52 -0.99
CA PHE A 102 21.55 -0.52 -1.62
C PHE A 102 22.31 0.14 -2.76
N ALA A 103 21.82 0.01 -4.00
CA ALA A 103 22.52 0.50 -5.19
C ALA A 103 24.00 0.10 -5.22
N ASP A 104 24.27 -1.19 -4.99
CA ASP A 104 25.61 -1.81 -4.89
C ASP A 104 26.49 -1.33 -3.71
N ILE A 105 26.00 -0.42 -2.87
CA ILE A 105 26.70 0.05 -1.67
C ILE A 105 26.31 -0.83 -0.48
N PRO A 106 27.26 -1.45 0.24
CA PRO A 106 26.96 -2.22 1.44
C PRO A 106 26.53 -1.29 2.58
N ILE A 107 25.45 -1.67 3.27
CA ILE A 107 24.89 -0.95 4.43
C ILE A 107 24.53 -1.89 5.57
#